data_AF-A0A7W1JEX0-F1
#
_entry.id   AF-A0A7W1JEX0-F1
#
_cell.length_a   1.000
_cell.length_b   1.000
_cell.length_c   1.000
_cell.angle_alpha   90.00
_cell.angle_beta   90.00
_cell.angle_gamma   90.00
#
_symmetry.space_group_name_H-M   'P 1'
#
loop_
_entity.id
_entity.type
_entity.pdbx_description
1 polymer ?
#
loop_
_entity_poly.entity_id
_entity_poly.type
_entity_poly.pdbx_seq_one_letter_code
_entity_poly.pdbx_strand_id
1 'polypeptide(L)'
;MSASYSIDAAEPRNIVIDGADSSFVTLDTSRGEDTAYEQRVLGLLRRIAGYETGRVILRAVHVMTEQRILILPTETVAESQAIRRGNVLAVRFSASSIDRHGNPVANGPGISPDETLFHELVHCLRRARTWTTPTNYLDNSPLTDGFENVEEFYAVLVTNIYSSESGRTLRRDHGYDRATNSTLPLLPMIEVAGMIIPDRRYADNFFPRHQDSIALMRLEDFGFGGQTFNRLANLPTDFNPLHQLVAFESQPRPASPGVRADRGTAPSPPPRAGAAHTAPRRGRQ
;
A
#
# COMPACT_ATOMS: atom_id res chain seq x y z
N MET A 1 -14.41 33.09 29.89
CA MET A 1 -13.26 33.54 29.07
C MET A 1 -12.64 32.29 28.47
N SER A 2 -13.00 31.97 27.22
CA SER A 2 -12.46 30.82 26.49
C SER A 2 -11.42 31.35 25.52
N ALA A 3 -10.17 30.95 25.69
CA ALA A 3 -9.06 31.38 24.85
C ALA A 3 -9.10 30.62 23.52
N SER A 4 -9.36 31.34 22.44
CA SER A 4 -9.20 30.88 21.07
C SER A 4 -7.71 30.80 20.72
N TYR A 5 -7.21 29.61 20.42
CA TYR A 5 -5.90 29.39 19.82
C TYR A 5 -5.97 29.86 18.35
N SER A 6 -5.36 31.01 18.06
CA SER A 6 -5.09 31.45 16.68
C SER A 6 -3.77 30.85 16.24
N ILE A 7 -3.83 29.82 15.40
CA ILE A 7 -2.65 29.32 14.69
C ILE A 7 -2.42 30.28 13.52
N ASP A 8 -1.61 31.31 13.75
CA ASP A 8 -1.05 32.09 12.64
C ASP A 8 -0.20 31.14 11.79
N ALA A 9 -0.69 30.87 10.58
CA ALA A 9 -0.11 29.94 9.63
C ALA A 9 1.20 30.51 9.08
N ALA A 10 2.32 30.28 9.78
CA ALA A 10 3.61 30.25 9.13
C ALA A 10 3.54 29.21 7.99
N GLU A 11 3.97 29.60 6.79
CA GLU A 11 3.95 28.71 5.63
C GLU A 11 4.70 27.39 5.96
N PRO A 12 4.13 26.22 5.58
CA PRO A 12 4.77 24.94 5.80
C PRO A 12 6.14 24.90 5.10
N ARG A 13 7.16 24.48 5.85
CA ARG A 13 8.54 24.27 5.36
C ARG A 13 8.57 22.99 4.51
N ASN A 14 9.25 23.03 3.37
CA ASN A 14 9.10 22.01 2.32
C ASN A 14 10.37 21.15 2.19
N ILE A 15 10.28 19.85 2.51
CA ILE A 15 11.23 18.86 2.01
C ILE A 15 10.81 18.52 0.59
N VAL A 16 11.70 18.76 -0.39
CA VAL A 16 11.42 18.53 -1.81
C VAL A 16 12.24 17.34 -2.30
N ILE A 17 11.55 16.31 -2.77
CA ILE A 17 12.17 15.18 -3.47
C ILE A 17 12.28 15.58 -4.95
N ASP A 18 13.44 16.05 -5.37
CA ASP A 18 13.74 16.41 -6.77
C ASP A 18 14.67 15.35 -7.38
N GLY A 19 14.29 14.81 -8.54
CA GLY A 19 14.83 13.56 -9.08
C GLY A 19 15.54 13.75 -10.40
N ALA A 20 16.85 13.49 -10.44
CA ALA A 20 17.56 13.21 -11.70
C ALA A 20 18.88 12.45 -11.50
N ASP A 21 19.50 12.51 -10.32
CA ASP A 21 20.76 11.83 -10.06
C ASP A 21 20.85 11.46 -8.56
N SER A 22 21.93 10.79 -8.14
CA SER A 22 22.23 10.31 -6.77
C SER A 22 22.04 11.31 -5.60
N SER A 23 21.59 12.54 -5.88
CA SER A 23 21.16 13.63 -5.00
C SER A 23 19.63 13.68 -4.77
N PHE A 24 18.97 12.55 -4.48
CA PHE A 24 17.49 12.40 -4.50
C PHE A 24 16.66 13.25 -3.52
N VAL A 25 17.27 14.03 -2.63
CA VAL A 25 16.53 14.89 -1.70
C VAL A 25 17.30 16.17 -1.45
N THR A 26 16.69 17.30 -1.77
CA THR A 26 17.28 18.62 -1.58
C THR A 26 16.58 19.31 -0.41
N LEU A 27 17.38 19.87 0.50
CA LEU A 27 16.89 20.69 1.59
C LEU A 27 16.89 22.15 1.22
N ASP A 28 15.82 22.86 1.54
CA ASP A 28 15.85 24.31 1.62
C ASP A 28 16.35 24.71 3.02
N THR A 29 17.67 24.77 3.18
CA THR A 29 18.31 25.05 4.48
C THR A 29 18.33 26.53 4.87
N SER A 30 17.57 27.39 4.18
CA SER A 30 17.71 28.85 4.32
C SER A 30 17.23 29.44 5.66
N ARG A 31 16.68 28.64 6.60
CA ARG A 31 16.13 29.13 7.89
C ARG A 31 16.47 28.24 9.10
N GLY A 32 17.65 28.52 9.66
CA GLY A 32 18.44 27.97 10.79
C GLY A 32 17.89 27.15 11.97
N GLU A 33 16.61 26.80 12.12
CA GLU A 33 16.12 26.14 13.37
C GLU A 33 15.37 24.80 13.20
N ASP A 34 15.06 24.34 11.98
CA ASP A 34 14.39 23.02 11.76
C ASP A 34 15.32 21.89 11.28
N THR A 35 16.63 22.10 11.34
CA THR A 35 17.61 21.17 10.76
C THR A 35 17.55 19.77 11.37
N ALA A 36 17.23 19.61 12.66
CA ALA A 36 17.23 18.29 13.28
C ALA A 36 16.11 17.36 12.76
N TYR A 37 14.88 17.86 12.59
CA TYR A 37 13.78 17.08 12.02
C TYR A 37 14.08 16.74 10.55
N GLU A 38 14.47 17.77 9.79
CA GLU A 38 14.79 17.65 8.38
C GLU A 38 15.93 16.64 8.13
N GLN A 39 17.02 16.72 8.89
CA GLN A 39 18.12 15.76 8.79
C GLN A 39 17.69 14.34 9.19
N ARG A 40 16.76 14.17 10.15
CA ARG A 40 16.20 12.85 10.48
C ARG A 40 15.40 12.29 9.31
N VAL A 41 14.48 13.07 8.74
CA VAL A 41 13.67 12.65 7.58
C VAL A 41 14.58 12.34 6.38
N LEU A 42 15.61 13.14 6.13
CA LEU A 42 16.62 12.83 5.13
C LEU A 42 17.32 11.50 5.38
N GLY A 43 17.72 11.24 6.62
CA GLY A 43 18.34 9.98 7.00
C GLY A 43 17.43 8.80 6.65
N LEU A 44 16.13 8.92 6.91
CA LEU A 44 15.14 7.92 6.54
C LEU A 44 14.99 7.78 5.01
N LEU A 45 14.84 8.89 4.28
CA LEU A 45 14.73 8.85 2.82
C LEU A 45 15.98 8.26 2.15
N ARG A 46 17.18 8.58 2.65
CA ARG A 46 18.44 7.97 2.19
C ARG A 46 18.47 6.48 2.48
N ARG A 47 17.99 6.05 3.65
CA ARG A 47 17.87 4.63 4.00
C ARG A 47 16.91 3.92 3.04
N ILE A 48 15.73 4.48 2.81
CA ILE A 48 14.75 3.97 1.84
C ILE A 48 15.40 3.84 0.46
N ALA A 49 16.05 4.89 -0.04
CA ALA A 49 16.74 4.90 -1.33
C ALA A 49 17.93 3.93 -1.42
N GLY A 50 18.44 3.44 -0.29
CA GLY A 50 19.47 2.40 -0.22
C GLY A 50 18.99 1.05 -0.78
N TYR A 51 17.69 0.79 -0.72
CA TYR A 51 17.03 -0.42 -1.17
C TYR A 51 16.39 -0.23 -2.56
N GLU A 52 16.35 -1.28 -3.39
CA GLU A 52 15.77 -1.25 -4.72
C GLU A 52 14.25 -0.98 -4.69
N THR A 53 13.52 -1.59 -3.75
CA THR A 53 12.09 -1.32 -3.56
C THR A 53 11.86 0.17 -3.27
N GLY A 54 12.70 0.75 -2.42
CA GLY A 54 12.70 2.18 -2.12
C GLY A 54 12.96 3.04 -3.35
N ARG A 55 13.98 2.71 -4.15
CA ARG A 55 14.29 3.40 -5.41
C ARG A 55 13.13 3.36 -6.40
N VAL A 56 12.46 2.22 -6.55
CA VAL A 56 11.32 2.08 -7.46
C VAL A 56 10.19 3.01 -7.08
N ILE A 57 9.82 3.06 -5.79
CA ILE A 57 8.73 3.93 -5.31
C ILE A 57 9.11 5.41 -5.35
N LEU A 58 10.30 5.79 -4.88
CA LEU A 58 10.75 7.19 -4.93
C LEU A 58 10.82 7.71 -6.37
N ARG A 59 11.25 6.88 -7.31
CA ARG A 59 11.24 7.24 -8.73
C ARG A 59 9.83 7.33 -9.31
N ALA A 60 8.94 6.42 -8.93
CA ALA A 60 7.55 6.47 -9.36
C ALA A 60 6.87 7.73 -8.83
N VAL A 61 7.06 8.07 -7.56
CA VAL A 61 6.62 9.34 -6.97
C VAL A 61 7.12 10.51 -7.80
N HIS A 62 8.43 10.59 -8.04
CA HIS A 62 9.04 11.69 -8.78
C HIS A 62 8.47 11.85 -10.20
N VAL A 63 8.32 10.75 -10.95
CA VAL A 63 7.78 10.79 -12.32
C VAL A 63 6.32 11.20 -12.34
N MET A 64 5.55 10.81 -11.32
CA MET A 64 4.10 10.92 -11.37
C MET A 64 3.53 12.18 -10.78
N THR A 65 4.19 12.76 -9.78
CA THR A 65 3.52 13.81 -9.05
C THR A 65 3.47 15.10 -9.85
N GLU A 66 4.46 15.42 -10.72
CA GLU A 66 4.79 16.77 -11.26
C GLU A 66 4.95 17.87 -10.17
N GLN A 67 4.27 17.68 -9.05
CA GLN A 67 4.17 18.38 -7.81
C GLN A 67 5.15 17.78 -6.82
N ARG A 68 5.54 18.60 -5.86
CA ARG A 68 6.40 18.21 -4.75
C ARG A 68 5.54 17.52 -3.70
N ILE A 69 6.00 16.38 -3.15
CA ILE A 69 5.42 15.85 -1.91
C ILE A 69 6.03 16.60 -0.74
N LEU A 70 5.19 17.18 0.12
CA LEU A 70 5.65 17.84 1.34
C LEU A 70 5.67 16.84 2.50
N ILE A 71 6.77 16.76 3.25
CA ILE A 71 6.79 15.99 4.51
C ILE A 71 6.69 16.98 5.67
N LEU A 72 5.56 16.95 6.36
CA LEU A 72 5.21 17.86 7.44
C LEU A 72 5.39 17.17 8.80
N PRO A 73 6.00 17.81 9.80
CA PRO A 73 6.09 17.23 11.13
C PRO A 73 4.70 17.04 11.75
N THR A 74 4.52 15.97 12.52
CA THR A 74 3.44 15.82 13.50
C THR A 74 3.98 15.30 14.83
N GLU A 75 3.29 15.64 15.92
CA GLU A 75 3.68 15.27 17.29
C GLU A 75 3.35 13.82 17.63
N THR A 76 2.35 13.22 16.98
CA THR A 76 1.89 11.86 17.32
C THR A 76 2.21 10.85 16.23
N VAL A 77 2.74 9.69 16.62
CA VAL A 77 3.10 8.61 15.69
C VAL A 77 1.89 8.11 14.91
N ALA A 78 0.74 8.03 15.58
CA ALA A 78 -0.54 7.59 15.02
C ALA A 78 -1.13 8.56 13.96
N GLU A 79 -0.55 9.74 13.78
CA GLU A 79 -0.96 10.72 12.77
C GLU A 79 -0.05 10.72 11.53
N SER A 80 0.90 9.79 11.44
CA SER A 80 1.62 9.61 10.18
C SER A 80 0.61 9.23 9.11
N GLN A 81 0.46 10.09 8.11
CA GLN A 81 -0.61 9.98 7.15
C GLN A 81 -0.28 10.78 5.90
N ALA A 82 -0.41 10.16 4.73
CA ALA A 82 -0.60 10.88 3.50
C ALA A 82 -1.84 11.76 3.63
N ILE A 83 -1.75 13.01 3.20
CA ILE A 83 -2.83 13.99 3.17
C ILE A 83 -2.80 14.76 1.85
N ARG A 84 -3.92 15.43 1.56
CA ARG A 84 -4.03 16.37 0.46
C ARG A 84 -4.31 17.76 1.01
N ARG A 85 -3.51 18.76 0.59
CA ARG A 85 -3.73 20.17 0.91
C ARG A 85 -3.87 20.97 -0.38
N GLY A 86 -5.10 21.15 -0.83
CA GLY A 86 -5.39 21.77 -2.14
C GLY A 86 -4.87 20.89 -3.28
N ASN A 87 -3.95 21.42 -4.08
CA ASN A 87 -3.28 20.74 -5.18
C ASN A 87 -1.88 20.24 -4.81
N VAL A 88 -1.65 19.95 -3.53
CA VAL A 88 -0.36 19.45 -3.05
C VAL A 88 -0.60 18.18 -2.24
N LEU A 89 0.17 17.14 -2.54
CA LEU A 89 0.27 15.94 -1.74
C LEU A 89 1.27 16.16 -0.61
N ALA A 90 0.93 15.73 0.58
CA ALA A 90 1.83 15.80 1.72
C ALA A 90 1.76 14.53 2.56
N VAL A 91 2.81 14.27 3.32
CA VAL A 91 2.85 13.25 4.36
C VAL A 91 2.99 14.00 5.67
N ARG A 92 2.01 13.89 6.56
CA ARG A 92 2.27 14.18 7.99
C ARG A 92 3.10 13.04 8.52
N PHE A 93 4.23 13.33 9.13
CA PHE A 93 5.16 12.31 9.59
C PHE A 93 5.71 12.66 10.98
N SER A 94 5.61 11.70 11.88
CA SER A 94 6.18 11.81 13.21
C SER A 94 7.59 11.21 13.21
N ALA A 95 8.60 12.09 13.13
CA ALA A 95 9.97 11.66 13.35
C ALA A 95 10.24 11.29 14.83
N SER A 96 9.31 11.59 15.74
CA SER A 96 9.36 11.13 17.15
C SER A 96 9.08 9.64 17.31
N SER A 97 8.75 8.92 16.22
CA SER A 97 8.91 7.47 16.13
C SER A 97 10.39 7.02 16.21
N ILE A 98 11.33 7.97 16.15
CA ILE A 98 12.77 7.76 16.35
C ILE A 98 13.19 8.45 17.66
N ASP A 99 13.86 7.74 18.56
CA ASP A 99 14.46 8.32 19.76
C ASP A 99 15.65 9.24 19.41
N ARG A 100 16.22 9.92 20.40
CA ARG A 100 17.40 10.79 20.22
C ARG A 100 18.65 10.08 19.69
N HIS A 101 18.67 8.75 19.70
CA HIS A 101 19.77 7.90 19.26
C HIS A 101 19.53 7.28 17.87
N GLY A 102 18.38 7.53 17.25
CA GLY A 102 18.07 6.95 15.94
C GLY A 102 17.28 5.63 16.01
N ASN A 103 16.87 5.18 17.19
CA ASN A 103 16.16 3.91 17.37
C ASN A 103 14.63 4.09 17.27
N PRO A 104 13.88 3.11 16.75
CA PRO A 104 12.42 3.13 16.82
C PRO A 104 11.90 3.22 18.27
N VAL A 105 10.92 4.08 18.52
CA VAL A 105 10.24 4.20 19.84
C VAL A 105 9.20 3.11 20.03
N ALA A 106 8.61 2.61 18.95
CA ALA A 106 7.70 1.48 18.95
C ALA A 106 8.37 0.25 18.33
N ASN A 107 8.02 -0.94 18.83
CA ASN A 107 8.52 -2.23 18.34
C ASN A 107 7.41 -3.03 17.69
N GLY A 108 7.66 -3.54 16.48
CA GLY A 108 6.69 -4.33 15.74
C GLY A 108 7.02 -4.40 14.25
N PRO A 109 6.36 -5.30 13.49
CA PRO A 109 6.52 -5.39 12.04
C PRO A 109 6.02 -4.12 11.32
N GLY A 110 6.85 -3.51 10.47
CA GLY A 110 6.40 -2.41 9.62
C GLY A 110 6.11 -1.08 10.33
N ILE A 111 6.65 -0.90 11.55
CA ILE A 111 6.56 0.36 12.31
C ILE A 111 7.91 1.03 12.53
N SER A 112 8.98 0.50 11.92
CA SER A 112 10.22 1.27 11.94
C SER A 112 10.00 2.59 11.19
N PRO A 113 10.65 3.68 11.59
CA PRO A 113 10.35 5.00 11.05
C PRO A 113 10.51 5.11 9.53
N ASP A 114 11.46 4.36 8.94
CA ASP A 114 11.58 4.27 7.49
C ASP A 114 10.48 3.44 6.84
N GLU A 115 9.99 2.35 7.46
CA GLU A 115 8.84 1.59 6.97
C GLU A 115 7.54 2.41 7.03
N THR A 116 7.32 3.17 8.12
CA THR A 116 6.17 4.07 8.26
C THR A 116 6.22 5.18 7.21
N LEU A 117 7.36 5.86 7.05
CA LEU A 117 7.50 6.88 6.01
C LEU A 117 7.31 6.29 4.61
N PHE A 118 7.88 5.10 4.37
CA PHE A 118 7.73 4.41 3.09
C PHE A 118 6.27 4.05 2.79
N HIS A 119 5.53 3.54 3.78
CA HIS A 119 4.09 3.26 3.68
C HIS A 119 3.30 4.51 3.26
N GLU A 120 3.55 5.65 3.90
CA GLU A 120 2.87 6.89 3.54
C GLU A 120 3.26 7.42 2.15
N LEU A 121 4.50 7.21 1.72
CA LEU A 121 4.92 7.55 0.36
C LEU A 121 4.20 6.68 -0.68
N VAL A 122 3.91 5.41 -0.36
CA VAL A 122 3.09 4.55 -1.21
C VAL A 122 1.67 5.11 -1.33
N HIS A 123 1.05 5.55 -0.23
CA HIS A 123 -0.24 6.25 -0.28
C HIS A 123 -0.20 7.53 -1.13
N CYS A 124 0.87 8.33 -1.01
CA CYS A 124 1.00 9.52 -1.85
C CYS A 124 1.09 9.16 -3.34
N LEU A 125 1.89 8.16 -3.70
CA LEU A 125 1.99 7.69 -5.09
C LEU A 125 0.62 7.24 -5.63
N ARG A 126 -0.12 6.46 -4.83
CA ARG A 126 -1.48 6.02 -5.14
C ARG A 126 -2.42 7.19 -5.37
N ARG A 127 -2.42 8.18 -4.47
CA ARG A 127 -3.25 9.40 -4.60
C ARG A 127 -2.90 10.24 -5.81
N ALA A 128 -1.62 10.31 -6.18
CA ALA A 128 -1.18 11.02 -7.37
C ALA A 128 -1.78 10.39 -8.64
N ARG A 129 -1.82 9.05 -8.70
CA ARG A 129 -2.39 8.29 -9.82
C ARG A 129 -3.89 8.48 -9.98
N THR A 130 -4.62 8.39 -8.87
CA THR A 130 -6.08 8.42 -8.89
C THR A 130 -6.64 9.85 -8.79
N TRP A 131 -5.78 10.87 -8.90
CA TRP A 131 -6.13 12.28 -8.70
C TRP A 131 -7.31 12.77 -9.56
N THR A 132 -7.41 12.25 -10.79
CA THR A 132 -8.43 12.61 -11.77
C THR A 132 -9.69 11.73 -11.71
N THR A 133 -9.69 10.68 -10.89
CA THR A 133 -10.77 9.67 -10.86
C THR A 133 -11.32 9.52 -9.42
N PRO A 134 -12.23 10.41 -8.99
CA PRO A 134 -12.72 10.47 -7.61
C PRO A 134 -13.39 9.19 -7.10
N THR A 135 -13.89 8.34 -7.99
CA THR A 135 -14.72 7.17 -7.64
C THR A 135 -13.92 5.94 -7.24
N ASN A 136 -12.63 5.87 -7.57
CA ASN A 136 -11.86 4.63 -7.44
C ASN A 136 -10.97 4.59 -6.19
N TYR A 137 -10.70 5.75 -5.58
CA TYR A 137 -9.76 5.87 -4.45
C TYR A 137 -10.40 5.58 -3.08
N LEU A 138 -11.73 5.69 -2.98
CA LEU A 138 -12.46 5.64 -1.72
C LEU A 138 -13.30 4.37 -1.57
N ASP A 139 -12.90 3.29 -2.25
CA ASP A 139 -13.51 2.00 -1.94
C ASP A 139 -13.01 1.55 -0.56
N ASN A 140 -13.69 2.07 0.46
CA ASN A 140 -13.54 1.71 1.86
C ASN A 140 -14.21 0.37 2.16
N SER A 141 -14.57 -0.40 1.13
CA SER A 141 -15.04 -1.76 1.33
C SER A 141 -13.91 -2.55 1.99
N PRO A 142 -14.19 -3.20 3.13
CA PRO A 142 -13.20 -4.00 3.81
C PRO A 142 -12.73 -5.12 2.88
N LEU A 143 -11.42 -5.30 2.83
CA LEU A 143 -10.85 -6.49 2.21
C LEU A 143 -10.88 -7.65 3.22
N THR A 144 -10.78 -8.87 2.70
CA THR A 144 -10.64 -10.04 3.56
C THR A 144 -9.31 -10.01 4.32
N ASP A 145 -9.17 -10.88 5.33
CA ASP A 145 -7.90 -11.14 6.05
C ASP A 145 -7.35 -10.02 6.96
N GLY A 146 -8.14 -8.97 7.20
CA GLY A 146 -7.84 -7.92 8.19
C GLY A 146 -7.35 -6.60 7.59
N PHE A 147 -7.35 -6.48 6.26
CA PHE A 147 -7.06 -5.22 5.58
C PHE A 147 -8.30 -4.30 5.61
N GLU A 148 -8.12 -3.07 6.10
CA GLU A 148 -9.21 -2.10 6.24
C GLU A 148 -9.87 -1.76 4.90
N ASN A 149 -9.08 -1.66 3.83
CA ASN A 149 -9.52 -1.39 2.47
C ASN A 149 -8.41 -1.74 1.46
N VAL A 150 -8.69 -1.57 0.16
CA VAL A 150 -7.74 -1.86 -0.93
C VAL A 150 -6.49 -0.98 -0.92
N GLU A 151 -6.63 0.25 -0.46
CA GLU A 151 -5.53 1.21 -0.40
C GLU A 151 -4.52 0.83 0.68
N GLU A 152 -4.98 0.46 1.88
CA GLU A 152 -4.14 -0.09 2.94
C GLU A 152 -3.51 -1.42 2.54
N PHE A 153 -4.25 -2.29 1.86
CA PHE A 153 -3.70 -3.54 1.34
C PHE A 153 -2.49 -3.30 0.43
N TYR A 154 -2.59 -2.35 -0.52
CA TYR A 154 -1.47 -2.03 -1.41
C TYR A 154 -0.29 -1.42 -0.68
N ALA A 155 -0.55 -0.48 0.23
CA ALA A 155 0.51 0.18 0.97
C ALA A 155 1.22 -0.80 1.94
N VAL A 156 0.47 -1.68 2.62
CA VAL A 156 1.04 -2.79 3.41
C VAL A 156 1.81 -3.78 2.53
N LEU A 157 1.28 -4.20 1.38
CA LEU A 157 1.92 -5.18 0.50
C LEU A 157 3.26 -4.67 -0.01
N VAL A 158 3.31 -3.44 -0.52
CA VAL A 158 4.55 -2.82 -1.01
C VAL A 158 5.53 -2.56 0.13
N THR A 159 5.03 -2.15 1.30
CA THR A 159 5.86 -2.03 2.51
C THR A 159 6.45 -3.37 2.91
N ASN A 160 5.71 -4.48 2.83
CA ASN A 160 6.23 -5.81 3.11
C ASN A 160 7.28 -6.28 2.10
N ILE A 161 7.21 -5.87 0.83
CA ILE A 161 8.29 -6.10 -0.14
C ILE A 161 9.56 -5.38 0.32
N TYR A 162 9.43 -4.11 0.76
CA TYR A 162 10.55 -3.33 1.32
C TYR A 162 11.09 -3.92 2.63
N SER A 163 10.21 -4.35 3.55
CA SER A 163 10.57 -5.04 4.79
C SER A 163 11.32 -6.34 4.50
N SER A 164 10.85 -7.11 3.51
CA SER A 164 11.51 -8.34 3.07
C SER A 164 12.91 -8.07 2.51
N GLU A 165 13.06 -7.04 1.67
CA GLU A 165 14.37 -6.65 1.13
C GLU A 165 15.35 -6.21 2.23
N SER A 166 14.82 -5.57 3.28
CA SER A 166 15.59 -5.10 4.43
C SER A 166 15.76 -6.14 5.55
N GLY A 167 15.31 -7.39 5.34
CA GLY A 167 15.43 -8.48 6.31
C GLY A 167 14.58 -8.29 7.58
N ARG A 168 13.49 -7.54 7.49
CA ARG A 168 12.58 -7.22 8.60
C ARG A 168 11.34 -8.10 8.61
N THR A 169 10.66 -8.13 9.75
CA THR A 169 9.40 -8.85 9.90
C THR A 169 8.30 -8.20 9.09
N LEU A 170 7.54 -9.03 8.37
CA LEU A 170 6.39 -8.60 7.56
C LEU A 170 5.19 -8.31 8.44
N ARG A 171 4.41 -7.28 8.12
CA ARG A 171 3.20 -6.87 8.85
C ARG A 171 1.93 -7.37 8.16
N ARG A 172 0.95 -7.76 8.95
CA ARG A 172 -0.33 -8.28 8.44
C ARG A 172 -1.23 -7.17 7.93
N ASP A 173 -1.34 -6.10 8.69
CA ASP A 173 -2.31 -5.03 8.48
C ASP A 173 -1.72 -3.67 8.87
N HIS A 174 -2.55 -2.63 8.79
CA HIS A 174 -2.27 -1.27 9.27
C HIS A 174 -2.70 -1.10 10.75
N GLY A 175 -3.29 -2.14 11.35
CA GLY A 175 -3.88 -2.08 12.68
C GLY A 175 -2.81 -1.94 13.76
N TYR A 176 -2.84 -0.81 14.46
CA TYR A 176 -2.11 -0.67 15.71
C TYR A 176 -2.93 -1.25 16.85
N ASP A 177 -2.52 -2.41 17.37
CA ASP A 177 -3.11 -2.93 18.59
C ASP A 177 -2.66 -2.06 19.77
N ARG A 178 -3.59 -1.23 20.27
CA ARG A 178 -3.34 -0.34 21.41
C ARG A 178 -3.05 -1.11 22.70
N ALA A 179 -3.50 -2.36 22.84
CA ALA A 179 -3.27 -3.16 24.04
C ALA A 179 -1.84 -3.70 24.08
N THR A 180 -1.31 -4.11 22.94
CA THR A 180 0.07 -4.64 22.82
C THR A 180 1.08 -3.61 22.33
N ASN A 181 0.61 -2.42 21.94
CA ASN A 181 1.42 -1.33 21.42
C ASN A 181 2.26 -1.78 20.20
N SER A 182 1.68 -2.63 19.36
CA SER A 182 2.34 -3.31 18.24
C SER A 182 1.38 -3.51 17.07
N THR A 183 1.94 -3.66 15.87
CA THR A 183 1.26 -4.22 14.70
C THR A 183 1.31 -5.75 14.75
N LEU A 184 0.41 -6.40 14.01
CA LEU A 184 0.40 -7.86 13.89
C LEU A 184 1.38 -8.32 12.80
N PRO A 185 2.19 -9.37 13.05
CA PRO A 185 3.02 -9.97 12.01
C PRO A 185 2.16 -10.66 10.96
N LEU A 186 2.58 -10.58 9.69
CA LEU A 186 1.93 -11.29 8.58
C LEU A 186 1.95 -12.80 8.82
N LEU A 187 3.06 -13.31 9.34
CA LEU A 187 3.22 -14.70 9.69
C LEU A 187 2.76 -14.91 11.14
N PRO A 188 1.62 -15.57 11.38
CA PRO A 188 1.25 -15.93 12.73
C PRO A 188 2.30 -16.90 13.30
N MET A 189 2.58 -16.78 14.60
CA MET A 189 3.44 -17.74 15.29
C MET A 189 2.64 -18.98 15.63
N ILE A 190 3.19 -20.16 15.32
CA ILE A 190 2.58 -21.46 15.63
C ILE A 190 3.51 -22.28 16.52
N GLU A 191 2.94 -23.13 17.36
CA GLU A 191 3.70 -24.10 18.14
C GLU A 191 3.86 -25.40 17.34
N VAL A 192 5.10 -25.81 17.11
CA VAL A 192 5.44 -27.09 16.47
C VAL A 192 6.46 -27.80 17.35
N ALA A 193 6.06 -28.93 17.94
CA ALA A 193 6.90 -29.72 18.85
C ALA A 193 7.51 -28.89 20.01
N GLY A 194 6.73 -27.99 20.61
CA GLY A 194 7.17 -27.12 21.71
C GLY A 194 8.00 -25.91 21.29
N MET A 195 8.23 -25.69 19.99
CA MET A 195 8.91 -24.51 19.46
C MET A 195 7.90 -23.54 18.84
N ILE A 196 8.01 -22.25 19.18
CA ILE A 196 7.22 -21.17 18.59
C ILE A 196 7.93 -20.66 17.33
N ILE A 197 7.38 -20.96 16.15
CA ILE A 197 7.98 -20.62 14.86
C ILE A 197 7.00 -19.84 13.96
N PRO A 198 7.47 -18.99 13.03
CA PRO A 198 6.59 -18.33 12.07
C PRO A 198 5.94 -19.35 11.11
N ASP A 199 4.62 -19.27 10.92
CA ASP A 199 3.90 -20.13 9.99
C ASP A 199 4.11 -19.70 8.53
N ARG A 200 5.16 -20.23 7.91
CA ARG A 200 5.50 -19.94 6.51
C ARG A 200 4.39 -20.27 5.51
N ARG A 201 3.49 -21.20 5.85
CA ARG A 201 2.34 -21.54 5.00
C ARG A 201 1.45 -20.31 4.76
N TYR A 202 1.45 -19.34 5.67
CA TYR A 202 0.68 -18.12 5.49
C TYR A 202 1.22 -17.24 4.35
N ALA A 203 2.56 -17.12 4.24
CA ALA A 203 3.20 -16.42 3.12
C ALA A 203 3.00 -17.17 1.81
N ASP A 204 3.14 -18.51 1.81
CA ASP A 204 2.96 -19.33 0.62
C ASP A 204 1.53 -19.24 0.06
N ASN A 205 0.54 -19.08 0.95
CA ASN A 205 -0.86 -18.91 0.59
C ASN A 205 -1.29 -17.44 0.45
N PHE A 206 -0.37 -16.47 0.59
CA PHE A 206 -0.73 -15.06 0.49
C PHE A 206 -1.14 -14.70 -0.94
N PHE A 207 -0.31 -15.05 -1.93
CA PHE A 207 -0.59 -14.73 -3.33
C PHE A 207 -1.89 -15.38 -3.86
N PRO A 208 -2.14 -16.70 -3.71
CA PRO A 208 -3.38 -17.30 -4.21
C PRO A 208 -4.65 -16.67 -3.62
N ARG A 209 -4.61 -16.23 -2.34
CA ARG A 209 -5.75 -15.59 -1.69
C ARG A 209 -6.03 -14.16 -2.18
N HIS A 210 -4.98 -13.46 -2.60
CA HIS A 210 -5.07 -12.05 -2.97
C HIS A 210 -4.74 -11.79 -4.45
N GLN A 211 -4.76 -12.83 -5.29
CA GLN A 211 -4.33 -12.77 -6.69
C GLN A 211 -5.07 -11.67 -7.47
N ASP A 212 -6.38 -11.58 -7.32
CA ASP A 212 -7.20 -10.59 -8.04
C ASP A 212 -6.85 -9.16 -7.61
N SER A 213 -6.73 -8.89 -6.30
CA SER A 213 -6.30 -7.60 -5.77
C SER A 213 -4.88 -7.25 -6.24
N ILE A 214 -3.98 -8.23 -6.29
CA ILE A 214 -2.61 -8.02 -6.79
C ILE A 214 -2.61 -7.70 -8.28
N ALA A 215 -3.46 -8.35 -9.09
CA ALA A 215 -3.55 -8.07 -10.52
C ALA A 215 -4.02 -6.63 -10.79
N LEU A 216 -4.93 -6.12 -9.97
CA LEU A 216 -5.41 -4.73 -10.05
C LEU A 216 -4.30 -3.69 -9.83
N MET A 217 -3.22 -4.03 -9.11
CA MET A 217 -2.06 -3.16 -8.92
C MET A 217 -1.34 -2.82 -10.24
N ARG A 218 -1.52 -3.61 -11.31
CA ARG A 218 -0.89 -3.34 -12.61
C ARG A 218 -1.61 -2.26 -13.42
N LEU A 219 -2.88 -1.99 -13.12
CA LEU A 219 -3.72 -1.08 -13.91
C LEU A 219 -3.20 0.36 -13.84
N GLU A 220 -3.25 1.10 -14.96
CA GLU A 220 -2.78 2.49 -15.01
C GLU A 220 -3.69 3.43 -14.19
N ASP A 221 -5.00 3.32 -14.40
CA ASP A 221 -6.03 4.20 -13.81
C ASP A 221 -6.43 3.81 -12.38
N PHE A 222 -6.00 2.62 -11.94
CA PHE A 222 -6.39 2.08 -10.64
C PHE A 222 -5.23 1.65 -9.77
N GLY A 223 -4.10 1.21 -10.31
CA GLY A 223 -2.98 0.56 -9.62
C GLY A 223 -1.73 1.45 -9.49
N PHE A 224 -0.56 0.86 -9.70
CA PHE A 224 0.75 1.55 -9.79
C PHE A 224 1.21 1.74 -11.24
N GLY A 225 0.41 1.30 -12.21
CA GLY A 225 0.77 1.23 -13.63
C GLY A 225 1.72 0.09 -13.96
N GLY A 226 1.76 -0.29 -15.22
CA GLY A 226 2.49 -1.45 -15.70
C GLY A 226 4.00 -1.32 -15.44
N GLN A 227 4.56 -0.12 -15.63
CA GLN A 227 5.99 0.10 -15.45
C GLN A 227 6.44 -0.08 -13.99
N THR A 228 5.76 0.57 -13.04
CA THR A 228 6.09 0.47 -11.61
C THR A 228 5.84 -0.94 -11.11
N PHE A 229 4.71 -1.54 -11.49
CA PHE A 229 4.37 -2.92 -11.16
C PHE A 229 5.47 -3.89 -11.62
N ASN A 230 5.88 -3.83 -12.89
CA ASN A 230 6.88 -4.74 -13.43
C ASN A 230 8.25 -4.55 -12.77
N ARG A 231 8.61 -3.33 -12.37
CA ARG A 231 9.84 -3.10 -11.62
C ARG A 231 9.80 -3.74 -10.24
N LEU A 232 8.70 -3.55 -9.50
CA LEU A 232 8.52 -4.20 -8.19
C LEU A 232 8.48 -5.73 -8.32
N ALA A 233 7.82 -6.27 -9.34
CA ALA A 233 7.71 -7.72 -9.58
C ALA A 233 9.03 -8.40 -9.96
N ASN A 234 10.03 -7.64 -10.42
CA ASN A 234 11.35 -8.16 -10.78
C ASN A 234 12.37 -8.06 -9.62
N LEU A 235 11.98 -7.56 -8.45
CA LEU A 235 12.88 -7.44 -7.31
C LEU A 235 13.10 -8.82 -6.66
N PRO A 236 14.37 -9.20 -6.36
CA PRO A 236 14.71 -10.48 -5.77
C PRO A 236 14.52 -10.48 -4.24
N THR A 237 13.28 -10.32 -3.77
CA THR A 237 12.93 -10.33 -2.35
C THR A 237 12.24 -11.64 -1.95
N ASP A 238 12.44 -12.11 -0.72
CA ASP A 238 11.84 -13.36 -0.21
C ASP A 238 10.30 -13.31 -0.23
N PHE A 239 9.72 -12.15 0.06
CA PHE A 239 8.29 -11.88 -0.07
C PHE A 239 8.04 -10.92 -1.23
N ASN A 240 7.53 -11.45 -2.34
CA ASN A 240 7.10 -10.67 -3.50
C ASN A 240 5.88 -11.29 -4.22
N PRO A 241 4.65 -11.03 -3.74
CA PRO A 241 3.45 -11.54 -4.41
C PRO A 241 3.28 -11.03 -5.86
N LEU A 242 3.90 -9.91 -6.23
CA LEU A 242 3.87 -9.39 -7.60
C LEU A 242 4.71 -10.26 -8.53
N HIS A 243 5.88 -10.71 -8.05
CA HIS A 243 6.73 -11.69 -8.75
C HIS A 243 5.97 -13.00 -8.99
N GLN A 244 5.25 -13.48 -7.97
CA GLN A 244 4.45 -14.70 -8.06
C GLN A 244 3.33 -14.57 -9.11
N LEU A 245 2.69 -13.41 -9.23
CA LEU A 245 1.72 -13.16 -10.31
C LEU A 245 2.36 -13.26 -11.70
N VAL A 246 3.50 -12.59 -11.92
CA VAL A 246 4.20 -12.64 -13.21
C VAL A 246 4.63 -14.07 -13.56
N ALA A 247 5.15 -14.82 -12.58
CA ALA A 247 5.52 -16.22 -12.75
C ALA A 247 4.31 -17.09 -13.09
N PHE A 248 3.19 -16.92 -12.37
CA PHE A 248 1.93 -17.63 -12.62
C PHE A 248 1.40 -17.36 -14.03
N GLU A 249 1.38 -16.11 -14.48
CA GLU A 249 0.92 -15.72 -15.82
C GLU A 249 1.83 -16.24 -16.94
N SER A 250 3.11 -16.46 -16.65
CA SER A 250 4.09 -16.98 -17.61
C SER A 250 4.01 -18.50 -17.80
N GLN A 251 3.31 -19.21 -16.92
CA GLN A 251 3.14 -20.66 -17.07
C GLN A 251 2.26 -20.96 -18.29
N PRO A 252 2.66 -21.90 -19.16
CA PRO A 252 1.82 -22.32 -20.28
C PRO A 252 0.50 -22.85 -19.71
N ARG A 253 -0.62 -22.25 -20.14
CA ARG A 253 -1.94 -22.74 -19.77
C ARG A 253 -2.01 -24.22 -20.16
N PRO A 254 -2.42 -25.13 -19.26
CA PRO A 254 -2.64 -26.52 -19.65
C PRO A 254 -3.58 -26.49 -20.85
N ALA A 255 -3.20 -27.19 -21.93
CA ALA A 255 -4.00 -27.25 -23.14
C ALA A 255 -5.44 -27.55 -22.69
N SER A 256 -6.36 -26.60 -22.93
CA SER A 256 -7.75 -26.76 -22.50
C SER A 256 -8.15 -28.16 -22.94
N PRO A 257 -8.54 -29.06 -21.99
CA PRO A 257 -8.75 -30.47 -22.28
C PRO A 257 -9.63 -30.48 -23.51
N GLY A 258 -9.02 -30.87 -24.64
CA GLY A 258 -9.55 -30.49 -25.95
C GLY A 258 -11.01 -30.84 -25.90
N VAL A 259 -11.88 -29.83 -26.02
CA VAL A 259 -13.32 -30.04 -26.02
C VAL A 259 -13.51 -31.06 -27.11
N ARG A 260 -13.57 -32.34 -26.73
CA ARG A 260 -13.91 -33.43 -27.61
C ARG A 260 -15.27 -32.95 -28.01
N ALA A 261 -15.36 -32.47 -29.25
CA ALA A 261 -16.61 -32.20 -29.90
C ALA A 261 -17.27 -33.58 -29.98
N ASP A 262 -17.85 -33.98 -28.85
CA ASP A 262 -18.80 -35.06 -28.80
C ASP A 262 -19.92 -34.49 -29.65
N ARG A 263 -19.95 -34.92 -30.91
CA ARG A 263 -21.04 -34.68 -31.85
C ARG A 263 -22.25 -35.50 -31.40
N GLY A 264 -22.55 -35.44 -30.10
CA GLY A 264 -23.79 -35.89 -29.52
C GLY A 264 -24.85 -34.91 -29.98
N THR A 265 -25.73 -35.42 -30.83
CA THR A 265 -27.09 -34.95 -31.10
C THR A 265 -27.56 -33.79 -30.22
N ALA A 266 -27.89 -32.68 -30.86
CA ALA A 266 -28.49 -31.52 -30.21
C ALA A 266 -29.59 -31.94 -29.21
N PRO A 267 -29.55 -31.51 -27.95
CA PRO A 267 -30.66 -31.73 -27.03
C PRO A 267 -31.89 -31.05 -27.61
N SER A 268 -32.99 -31.81 -27.72
CA SER A 268 -34.29 -31.29 -28.11
C SER A 268 -34.63 -30.05 -27.27
N PRO A 269 -35.18 -28.99 -27.87
CA PRO A 269 -35.53 -27.78 -27.14
C PRO A 269 -36.52 -28.12 -26.01
N PRO A 270 -36.38 -27.51 -24.82
CA PRO A 270 -37.32 -27.71 -23.75
C PRO A 270 -38.73 -27.26 -24.19
N PRO A 271 -39.79 -27.94 -23.72
CA PRO A 271 -41.16 -27.55 -24.03
C PRO A 271 -41.41 -26.11 -23.56
N ARG A 272 -41.94 -25.28 -24.46
CA ARG A 272 -42.35 -23.90 -24.15
C ARG A 272 -43.38 -23.94 -23.01
N ALA A 273 -43.01 -23.45 -21.84
CA ALA A 273 -43.95 -23.15 -20.77
C ALA A 273 -44.92 -22.07 -21.27
N GLY A 274 -46.21 -22.42 -21.31
CA GLY A 274 -47.29 -21.51 -21.71
C GLY A 274 -47.34 -20.29 -20.80
N ALA A 275 -47.48 -19.11 -21.41
CA ALA A 275 -47.67 -17.85 -20.72
C ALA A 275 -48.98 -17.88 -19.92
N ALA A 276 -48.86 -17.89 -18.59
CA ALA A 276 -50.00 -17.64 -17.70
C ALA A 276 -50.28 -16.13 -17.68
N HIS A 277 -51.39 -15.73 -18.29
CA HIS A 277 -51.97 -14.40 -18.17
C HIS A 277 -52.37 -14.12 -16.71
N THR A 278 -51.62 -13.25 -16.03
CA THR A 278 -52.08 -12.62 -14.78
C THR A 278 -52.99 -11.43 -15.08
N ALA A 279 -54.24 -11.54 -14.62
CA ALA A 279 -55.28 -10.52 -14.70
C ALA A 279 -54.99 -9.29 -13.80
N PRO A 280 -55.53 -8.10 -14.12
CA PRO A 280 -55.34 -6.90 -13.31
C PRO A 280 -56.23 -6.91 -12.06
N ARG A 281 -55.62 -6.70 -10.90
CA ARG A 281 -56.32 -6.58 -9.61
C ARG A 281 -56.83 -5.14 -9.44
N ARG A 282 -58.15 -4.96 -9.54
CA ARG A 282 -58.87 -3.73 -9.14
C ARG A 282 -58.75 -3.52 -7.61
N GLY A 283 -58.62 -2.26 -7.21
CA GLY A 283 -58.28 -1.84 -5.84
C GLY A 283 -59.43 -1.81 -4.82
N ARG A 284 -59.14 -1.15 -3.69
CA ARG A 284 -60.03 -0.55 -2.68
C ARG A 284 -59.16 0.47 -1.92
N GLN A 285 -59.51 1.75 -1.99
CA GLN A 285 -60.24 2.54 -0.99
C GLN A 285 -59.46 2.70 0.32
#